data_AF-A0A146FYT6-F1
#
_entry.id   AF-A0A146FYT6-F1
#
_cell.length_a   1.000
_cell.length_b   1.000
_cell.length_c   1.000
_cell.angle_alpha   90.00
_cell.angle_beta   90.00
_cell.angle_gamma   90.00
#
_symmetry.space_group_name_H-M   'P 1'
#
loop_
_entity.id
_entity.type
_entity.pdbx_description
1 polymer ?
#
loop_
_entity_poly.entity_id
_entity_poly.type
_entity_poly.pdbx_seq_one_letter_code
_entity_poly.pdbx_strand_id
1 'polypeptide(L)'
;MTMSVILSLATCLPLSVALMFCMSDMEAVINSELPSLEVMYQAYINSPSARYFAKVDDKLKFPVRTTVASFGFVAIYSLLYLVSSGAFNTITNSAILFLHITYVVPQGILLMKGRAGALPLRYLKLGCLGYLCNAFVILWIVILGVFVCLPLGLPVEAESMNYTAPVLIGLFGLVILLWYGLGRVAFQGPQIDRDMMQEVNSGLK
;
A
#
# COMPACT_ATOMS: atom_id res chain seq x y z
N MET A 1 -17.53 -5.39 -19.61
CA MET A 1 -17.16 -5.77 -18.23
C MET A 1 -15.86 -6.57 -18.13
N THR A 2 -15.61 -7.54 -19.00
CA THR A 2 -14.27 -8.15 -19.17
C THR A 2 -13.19 -7.10 -19.42
N MET A 3 -13.48 -6.07 -20.23
CA MET A 3 -12.58 -4.94 -20.46
C MET A 3 -12.22 -4.15 -19.20
N SER A 4 -13.15 -4.04 -18.23
CA SER A 4 -12.95 -3.27 -16.99
C SER A 4 -12.04 -4.00 -16.01
N VAL A 5 -12.18 -5.33 -15.93
CA VAL A 5 -11.30 -6.21 -15.12
C VAL A 5 -9.90 -6.26 -15.73
N ILE A 6 -9.81 -6.31 -17.07
CA ILE A 6 -8.52 -6.25 -17.77
C ILE A 6 -7.85 -4.89 -17.50
N LEU A 7 -8.59 -3.78 -17.56
CA LEU A 7 -8.07 -2.45 -17.31
C LEU A 7 -7.63 -2.27 -15.84
N SER A 8 -8.36 -2.83 -14.88
CA SER A 8 -8.01 -2.77 -13.46
C SER A 8 -6.73 -3.54 -13.17
N LEU A 9 -6.57 -4.74 -13.76
CA LEU A 9 -5.33 -5.49 -13.69
C LEU A 9 -4.20 -4.72 -14.40
N ALA A 10 -4.44 -4.20 -15.60
CA ALA A 10 -3.44 -3.47 -16.36
C ALA A 10 -2.96 -2.17 -15.70
N THR A 11 -3.74 -1.55 -14.81
CA THR A 11 -3.35 -0.32 -14.10
C THR A 11 -2.74 -0.61 -12.72
N CYS A 12 -3.27 -1.59 -11.98
CA CYS A 12 -2.74 -1.97 -10.68
C CYS A 12 -1.39 -2.70 -10.78
N LEU A 13 -1.18 -3.51 -11.82
CA LEU A 13 0.03 -4.30 -11.98
C LEU A 13 1.29 -3.45 -12.19
N PRO A 14 1.32 -2.48 -13.13
CA PRO A 14 2.50 -1.63 -13.30
C PRO A 14 2.77 -0.77 -12.06
N LEU A 15 1.74 -0.32 -11.35
CA LEU A 15 1.93 0.47 -10.12
C LEU A 15 2.52 -0.38 -8.99
N SER A 16 2.04 -1.61 -8.81
CA SER A 16 2.53 -2.55 -7.79
C SER A 16 3.96 -3.01 -8.09
N VAL A 17 4.24 -3.30 -9.36
CA VAL A 17 5.57 -3.67 -9.88
C VAL A 17 6.53 -2.48 -9.76
N ALA A 18 6.14 -1.28 -10.19
CA ALA A 18 6.97 -0.08 -10.05
C ALA A 18 7.32 0.21 -8.59
N LEU A 19 6.36 0.10 -7.67
CA LEU A 19 6.62 0.29 -6.23
C LEU A 19 7.53 -0.81 -5.65
N MET A 20 7.39 -2.07 -6.07
CA MET A 20 8.29 -3.16 -5.64
C MET A 20 9.72 -3.02 -6.18
N PHE A 21 9.90 -2.53 -7.42
CA PHE A 21 11.23 -2.37 -8.04
C PHE A 21 11.92 -1.05 -7.71
N CYS A 22 11.20 -0.06 -7.14
CA CYS A 22 11.79 1.19 -6.69
C CYS A 22 12.39 1.12 -5.27
N MET A 23 12.07 0.09 -4.50
CA MET A 23 12.65 -0.13 -3.16
C MET A 23 13.85 -1.07 -3.26
N SER A 24 15.04 -0.50 -3.47
CA SER A 24 16.29 -1.26 -3.55
C SER A 24 17.02 -1.35 -2.21
N ASP A 25 16.79 -0.42 -1.27
CA ASP A 25 17.53 -0.36 -0.01
C ASP A 25 16.62 -0.02 1.17
N MET A 26 16.19 -1.06 1.89
CA MET A 26 15.25 -0.92 3.00
C MET A 26 15.87 -0.27 4.24
N GLU A 27 17.20 -0.31 4.39
CA GLU A 27 17.90 0.27 5.54
C GLU A 27 17.97 1.79 5.46
N ALA A 28 18.24 2.33 4.26
CA ALA A 28 18.19 3.77 4.05
C ALA A 28 16.79 4.34 4.32
N VAL A 29 15.72 3.65 3.89
CA VAL A 29 14.33 4.08 4.13
C VAL A 29 14.00 4.16 5.62
N ILE A 30 14.43 3.17 6.40
CA ILE A 30 14.14 3.10 7.84
C ILE A 30 14.91 4.17 8.63
N ASN A 31 16.13 4.50 8.21
CA ASN A 31 17.00 5.45 8.91
C ASN A 31 16.81 6.90 8.45
N SER A 32 16.03 7.15 7.40
CA SER A 32 15.73 8.50 6.92
C SER A 32 14.74 9.26 7.81
N GLU A 33 14.89 10.57 7.92
CA GLU A 33 13.94 11.44 8.64
C GLU A 33 12.53 11.40 8.04
N LEU A 34 12.44 11.09 6.74
CA LEU A 34 11.19 10.97 5.98
C LEU A 34 11.25 9.73 5.07
N PRO A 35 10.80 8.56 5.57
CA PRO A 35 10.81 7.29 4.83
C PRO A 35 10.11 7.35 3.47
N SER A 36 9.05 8.16 3.36
CA SER A 36 8.34 8.39 2.10
C SER A 36 9.19 9.10 1.04
N LEU A 37 10.10 9.98 1.46
CA LEU A 37 10.98 10.75 0.59
C LEU A 37 12.18 9.90 0.15
N GLU A 38 12.68 9.04 1.03
CA GLU A 38 13.77 8.10 0.72
C GLU A 38 13.34 7.03 -0.29
N VAL A 39 12.12 6.49 -0.17
CA VAL A 39 11.55 5.59 -1.19
C VAL A 39 11.45 6.30 -2.55
N MET A 40 11.12 7.60 -2.57
CA MET A 40 11.15 8.40 -3.80
C MET A 40 12.58 8.68 -4.29
N TYR A 41 13.55 8.82 -3.39
CA TYR A 41 14.96 9.02 -3.73
C TYR A 41 15.61 7.76 -4.35
N GLN A 42 15.25 6.58 -3.86
CA GLN A 42 15.68 5.31 -4.44
C GLN A 42 15.04 5.05 -5.81
N ALA A 43 13.77 5.43 -5.97
CA ALA A 43 13.13 5.49 -7.28
C ALA A 43 13.83 6.50 -8.23
N TYR A 44 14.35 7.60 -7.68
CA TYR A 44 15.01 8.70 -8.40
C TYR A 44 16.42 8.36 -8.92
N ILE A 45 17.22 7.58 -8.18
CA ILE A 45 18.59 7.19 -8.60
C ILE A 45 18.55 6.17 -9.74
N ASN A 46 17.62 5.22 -9.71
CA ASN A 46 17.63 4.06 -10.61
C ASN A 46 17.02 4.35 -12.00
N SER A 47 16.45 5.53 -12.25
CA SER A 47 15.81 5.85 -13.54
C SER A 47 15.99 7.31 -14.01
N PRO A 48 16.50 7.56 -15.23
CA PRO A 48 16.67 8.92 -15.78
C PRO A 48 15.38 9.74 -15.90
N SER A 49 14.24 9.08 -16.14
CA SER A 49 12.93 9.73 -16.20
C SER A 49 12.41 10.08 -14.82
N ALA A 50 12.66 9.23 -13.80
CA ALA A 50 12.34 9.55 -12.41
C ALA A 50 13.10 10.79 -11.92
N ARG A 51 14.34 10.98 -12.38
CA ARG A 51 15.16 12.17 -12.09
C ARG A 51 14.53 13.49 -12.55
N TYR A 52 13.80 13.47 -13.65
CA TYR A 52 13.12 14.66 -14.18
C TYR A 52 11.90 15.06 -13.34
N PHE A 53 11.12 14.07 -12.89
CA PHE A 53 9.89 14.30 -12.12
C PHE A 53 10.17 14.58 -10.64
N ALA A 54 11.13 13.89 -10.01
CA ALA A 54 11.46 14.07 -8.59
C ALA A 54 12.30 15.32 -8.27
N LYS A 55 12.51 16.23 -9.24
CA LYS A 55 13.15 17.51 -8.98
C LYS A 55 12.27 18.36 -8.05
N VAL A 56 12.77 18.61 -6.84
CA VAL A 56 12.15 19.50 -5.84
C VAL A 56 12.43 20.95 -6.23
N ASP A 57 11.42 21.81 -6.16
CA ASP A 57 11.55 23.24 -6.41
C ASP A 57 12.10 23.97 -5.17
N ASP A 58 13.10 24.83 -5.34
CA ASP A 58 13.81 25.49 -4.23
C ASP A 58 12.94 26.51 -3.47
N LYS A 59 11.92 27.11 -4.11
CA LYS A 59 11.02 28.08 -3.46
C LYS A 59 9.88 27.39 -2.73
N LEU A 60 9.29 26.38 -3.37
CA LEU A 60 8.11 25.70 -2.85
C LEU A 60 8.45 24.49 -1.95
N LYS A 61 9.71 24.02 -1.97
CA LYS A 61 10.19 22.86 -1.21
C LYS A 61 9.37 21.58 -1.42
N PHE A 62 8.70 21.45 -2.57
CA PHE A 62 7.95 20.24 -2.92
C PHE A 62 8.12 19.88 -4.42
N PRO A 63 7.96 18.60 -4.81
CA PRO A 63 8.20 18.12 -6.18
C PRO A 63 7.01 18.45 -7.11
N VAL A 64 6.95 19.69 -7.60
CA VAL A 64 5.84 20.21 -8.43
C VAL A 64 5.58 19.36 -9.68
N ARG A 65 6.64 18.91 -10.36
CA ARG A 65 6.52 18.15 -11.62
C ARG A 65 5.85 16.80 -11.40
N THR A 66 6.23 16.08 -10.35
CA THR A 66 5.56 14.84 -9.94
C THR A 66 4.10 15.10 -9.60
N THR A 67 3.80 16.15 -8.82
CA THR A 67 2.42 16.46 -8.44
C THR A 67 1.54 16.75 -9.66
N VAL A 68 2.02 17.53 -10.63
CA VAL A 68 1.27 17.82 -11.86
C VAL A 68 1.08 16.57 -12.71
N ALA A 69 2.12 15.72 -12.81
CA ALA A 69 2.03 14.46 -13.53
C ALA A 69 1.02 13.49 -12.89
N SER A 70 1.05 13.34 -11.55
CA SER A 70 0.08 12.55 -10.80
C SER A 70 -1.34 13.10 -10.95
N PHE A 71 -1.51 14.42 -10.89
CA PHE A 71 -2.80 15.06 -11.13
C PHE A 71 -3.33 14.76 -12.54
N GLY A 72 -2.49 14.88 -13.57
CA GLY A 72 -2.84 14.55 -14.95
C GLY A 72 -3.23 13.07 -15.10
N PHE A 73 -2.48 12.16 -14.49
CA PHE A 73 -2.80 10.73 -14.52
C PHE A 73 -4.14 10.43 -13.83
N VAL A 74 -4.37 10.99 -12.65
CA VAL A 74 -5.64 10.83 -11.92
C VAL A 74 -6.80 11.44 -12.72
N ALA A 75 -6.62 12.61 -13.33
CA ALA A 75 -7.65 13.25 -14.14
C ALA A 75 -8.02 12.38 -15.37
N ILE A 76 -7.02 11.85 -16.09
CA ILE A 76 -7.24 10.93 -17.21
C ILE A 76 -7.93 9.65 -16.73
N TYR A 77 -7.47 9.09 -15.62
CA TYR A 77 -8.09 7.91 -15.01
C TYR A 77 -9.55 8.16 -14.61
N SER A 78 -9.88 9.35 -14.09
CA SER A 78 -11.25 9.75 -13.75
C SER A 78 -12.17 9.85 -14.97
N LEU A 79 -11.64 10.11 -16.18
CA LEU A 79 -12.45 10.08 -17.40
C LEU A 79 -13.05 8.70 -17.67
N LEU A 80 -12.50 7.63 -17.09
CA LEU A 80 -13.08 6.29 -17.16
C LEU A 80 -14.52 6.25 -16.61
N TYR A 81 -14.86 7.14 -15.67
CA TYR A 81 -16.22 7.25 -15.15
C TYR A 81 -17.23 7.60 -16.25
N LEU A 82 -16.84 8.40 -17.25
CA LEU A 82 -17.69 8.74 -18.40
C LEU A 82 -17.96 7.52 -19.30
N VAL A 83 -17.03 6.56 -19.33
CA VAL A 83 -17.16 5.32 -20.09
C VAL A 83 -18.03 4.32 -19.33
N SER A 84 -17.76 4.13 -18.04
CA SER A 84 -18.55 3.23 -17.19
C SER A 84 -18.36 3.57 -15.71
N SER A 85 -19.45 4.01 -15.09
CA SER A 85 -19.51 4.27 -13.64
C SER A 85 -19.33 2.98 -12.81
N GLY A 86 -19.90 1.85 -13.25
CA GLY A 86 -19.73 0.56 -12.57
C GLY A 86 -18.28 0.06 -12.59
N ALA A 87 -17.59 0.22 -13.73
CA ALA A 87 -16.17 -0.11 -13.83
C ALA A 87 -15.33 0.78 -12.91
N PHE A 88 -15.50 2.10 -12.99
CA PHE A 88 -14.76 3.06 -12.16
C PHE A 88 -14.94 2.79 -10.66
N ASN A 89 -16.18 2.51 -10.23
CA ASN A 89 -16.50 2.19 -8.84
C ASN A 89 -15.83 0.89 -8.38
N THR A 90 -15.86 -0.15 -9.22
CA THR A 90 -15.20 -1.44 -8.90
C THR A 90 -13.71 -1.25 -8.69
N ILE A 91 -13.02 -0.55 -9.60
CA ILE A 91 -11.56 -0.36 -9.49
C ILE A 91 -11.21 0.46 -8.25
N THR A 92 -11.94 1.54 -8.01
CA THR A 92 -11.70 2.42 -6.86
C THR A 92 -11.93 1.69 -5.54
N ASN A 93 -13.03 0.94 -5.41
CA ASN A 93 -13.33 0.15 -4.22
C ASN A 93 -12.30 -0.96 -3.99
N SER A 94 -11.88 -1.66 -5.05
CA SER A 94 -10.79 -2.64 -4.96
C SER A 94 -9.50 -1.99 -4.47
N ALA A 95 -9.07 -0.86 -5.05
CA ALA A 95 -7.84 -0.17 -4.65
C ALA A 95 -7.86 0.28 -3.18
N ILE A 96 -8.97 0.84 -2.71
CA ILE A 96 -9.15 1.24 -1.31
C ILE A 96 -9.11 0.01 -0.39
N LEU A 97 -9.75 -1.10 -0.78
CA LEU A 97 -9.74 -2.33 0.02
C LEU A 97 -8.33 -2.91 0.13
N PHE A 98 -7.57 -2.96 -0.97
CA PHE A 98 -6.17 -3.38 -0.95
C PHE A 98 -5.32 -2.50 -0.02
N LEU A 99 -5.50 -1.19 -0.10
CA LEU A 99 -4.80 -0.23 0.76
C LEU A 99 -5.09 -0.51 2.24
N HIS A 100 -6.36 -0.73 2.60
CA HIS A 100 -6.74 -1.09 3.96
C HIS A 100 -6.08 -2.41 4.41
N ILE A 101 -6.06 -3.43 3.56
CA ILE A 101 -5.42 -4.71 3.89
C ILE A 101 -3.92 -4.49 4.14
N THR A 102 -3.23 -3.76 3.27
CA THR A 102 -1.80 -3.44 3.45
C THR A 102 -1.53 -2.72 4.77
N TYR A 103 -2.39 -1.80 5.19
CA TYR A 103 -2.23 -1.11 6.48
C TYR A 103 -2.54 -1.98 7.70
N VAL A 104 -3.44 -2.96 7.56
CA VAL A 104 -3.82 -3.86 8.65
C VAL A 104 -2.80 -4.98 8.88
N VAL A 105 -2.09 -5.43 7.84
CA VAL A 105 -1.05 -6.47 7.96
C VAL A 105 -0.02 -6.17 9.06
N PRO A 106 0.68 -5.01 9.10
CA PRO A 106 1.64 -4.73 10.16
C PRO A 106 0.99 -4.59 11.54
N GLN A 107 -0.26 -4.12 11.61
CA GLN A 107 -1.03 -4.07 12.86
C GLN A 107 -1.33 -5.48 13.40
N GLY A 108 -1.66 -6.42 12.52
CA GLY A 108 -1.86 -7.84 12.84
C GLY A 108 -0.58 -8.51 13.31
N ILE A 109 0.55 -8.28 12.61
CA ILE A 109 1.87 -8.78 13.04
C ILE A 109 2.21 -8.29 14.44
N LEU A 110 1.95 -7.01 14.73
CA LEU A 110 2.20 -6.41 16.04
C LEU A 110 1.32 -7.02 17.14
N LEU A 111 0.06 -7.33 16.82
CA LEU A 111 -0.87 -7.96 17.75
C LEU A 111 -0.44 -9.39 18.10
N MET A 112 0.01 -10.17 17.11
CA MET A 112 0.45 -11.56 17.31
C MET A 112 1.80 -11.67 18.02
N LYS A 113 2.78 -10.85 17.62
CA LYS A 113 4.17 -10.95 18.12
C LYS A 113 4.38 -10.21 19.44
N GLY A 114 3.45 -9.32 19.79
CA GLY A 114 3.56 -8.44 20.95
C GLY A 114 4.55 -7.29 20.70
N ARG A 115 4.23 -6.11 21.24
CA ARG A 115 5.03 -4.90 21.04
C ARG A 115 6.30 -4.85 21.89
N ALA A 116 6.26 -5.46 23.08
CA ALA A 116 7.23 -5.23 24.15
C ALA A 116 8.68 -5.62 23.80
N GLY A 117 8.88 -6.55 22.85
CA GLY A 117 10.21 -6.95 22.37
C GLY A 117 10.45 -6.69 20.88
N ALA A 118 9.52 -6.01 20.19
CA ALA A 118 9.55 -5.87 18.73
C ALA A 118 9.81 -4.43 18.25
N LEU A 119 9.51 -3.40 19.05
CA LEU A 119 9.66 -2.00 18.65
C LEU A 119 10.22 -1.12 19.76
N PRO A 120 10.92 -0.01 19.41
CA PRO A 120 11.44 0.96 20.38
C PRO A 120 10.33 1.68 21.17
N LEU A 121 10.73 2.32 22.28
CA LEU A 121 9.86 3.19 23.06
C LEU A 121 9.25 4.30 22.18
N ARG A 122 7.98 4.65 22.48
CA ARG A 122 7.26 5.74 21.84
C ARG A 122 6.83 6.78 22.87
N TYR A 123 6.66 8.01 22.41
CA TYR A 123 6.14 9.12 23.21
C TYR A 123 4.73 8.82 23.78
N LEU A 124 3.84 8.22 22.99
CA LEU A 124 2.45 7.95 23.38
C LEU A 124 2.19 6.45 23.68
N LYS A 125 2.20 6.02 24.95
CA LYS A 125 1.94 4.61 25.33
C LYS A 125 0.49 4.38 25.78
N LEU A 126 -0.36 3.88 24.88
CA LEU A 126 -1.77 3.53 25.17
C LEU A 126 -1.99 2.19 25.93
N GLY A 127 -0.94 1.42 26.23
CA GLY A 127 -1.08 0.15 26.96
C GLY A 127 -2.10 -0.82 26.32
N CYS A 128 -3.01 -1.35 27.15
CA CYS A 128 -4.07 -2.29 26.75
C CYS A 128 -5.03 -1.71 25.69
N LEU A 129 -5.36 -0.41 25.78
CA LEU A 129 -6.22 0.25 24.80
C LEU A 129 -5.61 0.23 23.40
N GLY A 130 -4.28 0.30 23.28
CA GLY A 130 -3.59 0.18 22.00
C GLY A 130 -3.77 -1.20 21.35
N TYR A 131 -3.77 -2.27 22.15
CA TYR A 131 -4.01 -3.62 21.65
C TYR A 131 -5.48 -3.83 21.26
N LEU A 132 -6.42 -3.30 22.04
CA LEU A 132 -7.84 -3.36 21.73
C LEU A 132 -8.17 -2.60 20.43
N CYS A 133 -7.62 -1.40 20.25
CA CYS A 133 -7.78 -0.65 19.01
C CYS A 133 -7.22 -1.40 17.80
N ASN A 134 -6.02 -1.98 17.90
CA ASN A 134 -5.44 -2.75 16.80
C ASN A 134 -6.30 -3.97 16.45
N ALA A 135 -6.77 -4.72 17.46
CA ALA A 135 -7.66 -5.85 17.25
C ALA A 135 -8.99 -5.44 16.60
N PHE A 136 -9.58 -4.34 17.07
CA PHE A 136 -10.81 -3.79 16.52
C PHE A 136 -10.66 -3.40 15.05
N VAL A 137 -9.57 -2.71 14.68
CA VAL A 137 -9.33 -2.30 13.29
C VAL A 137 -9.17 -3.51 12.37
N ILE A 138 -8.43 -4.54 12.79
CA ILE A 138 -8.30 -5.78 12.01
C ILE A 138 -9.67 -6.41 11.77
N LEU A 139 -10.47 -6.58 12.82
CA LEU A 139 -11.81 -7.15 12.73
C LEU A 139 -12.72 -6.29 11.83
N TRP A 140 -12.65 -4.96 11.98
CA TRP A 140 -13.46 -4.03 11.21
C TRP A 140 -13.14 -4.05 9.72
N ILE A 141 -11.86 -4.12 9.34
CA ILE A 141 -11.47 -4.23 7.93
C ILE A 141 -11.89 -5.58 7.32
N VAL A 142 -11.87 -6.67 8.09
CA VAL A 142 -12.41 -7.96 7.62
C VAL A 142 -13.91 -7.85 7.35
N ILE A 143 -14.67 -7.27 8.28
CA ILE A 143 -16.10 -7.03 8.11
C ILE A 143 -16.35 -6.15 6.89
N LEU A 144 -15.69 -4.99 6.79
CA LEU A 144 -15.81 -4.10 5.64
C LEU A 144 -15.48 -4.80 4.33
N GLY A 145 -14.44 -5.64 4.29
CA GLY A 145 -14.08 -6.42 3.11
C GLY A 145 -15.22 -7.33 2.64
N VAL A 146 -15.91 -8.00 3.57
CA VAL A 146 -17.08 -8.83 3.26
C VAL A 146 -18.22 -7.97 2.71
N PHE A 147 -18.58 -6.88 3.41
CA PHE A 147 -19.68 -6.01 3.00
C PHE A 147 -19.44 -5.34 1.64
N VAL A 148 -18.20 -4.93 1.37
CA VAL A 148 -17.81 -4.34 0.08
C VAL A 148 -17.88 -5.35 -1.06
N CYS A 149 -17.78 -6.65 -0.77
CA CYS A 149 -17.93 -7.71 -1.78
C CYS A 149 -19.39 -8.11 -2.03
N LEU A 150 -20.35 -7.66 -1.21
CA LEU A 150 -21.76 -8.00 -1.39
C LEU A 150 -22.39 -7.24 -2.57
N PRO A 151 -23.37 -7.84 -3.26
CA PRO A 151 -24.15 -7.15 -4.27
C PRO A 151 -25.05 -6.08 -3.63
N LEU A 152 -25.25 -4.96 -4.33
CA LEU A 152 -26.05 -3.83 -3.84
C LEU A 152 -27.56 -4.03 -4.02
N GLY A 153 -27.98 -5.07 -4.76
CA GLY A 153 -29.37 -5.38 -5.03
C GLY A 153 -29.55 -6.76 -5.66
N LEU A 154 -30.77 -7.27 -5.61
CA LEU A 154 -31.21 -8.51 -6.26
C LEU A 154 -32.36 -8.18 -7.23
N PRO A 155 -32.46 -8.84 -8.39
CA PRO A 155 -31.56 -9.87 -8.93
C PRO A 155 -30.23 -9.30 -9.44
N VAL A 156 -29.16 -10.12 -9.39
CA VAL A 156 -27.85 -9.72 -9.93
C VAL A 156 -27.81 -10.00 -11.44
N GLU A 157 -27.63 -8.96 -12.23
CA GLU A 157 -27.33 -9.11 -13.66
C GLU A 157 -25.82 -9.06 -13.84
N ALA A 158 -25.28 -9.83 -14.80
CA ALA A 158 -23.85 -9.81 -15.09
C ALA A 158 -23.37 -8.39 -15.34
N GLU A 159 -24.13 -7.57 -16.08
CA GLU A 159 -23.76 -6.19 -16.41
C GLU A 159 -23.68 -5.21 -15.23
N SER A 160 -24.33 -5.53 -14.11
CA SER A 160 -24.47 -4.62 -12.95
C SER A 160 -23.91 -5.20 -11.65
N MET A 161 -23.36 -6.43 -11.68
CA MET A 161 -22.84 -7.09 -10.50
C MET A 161 -21.62 -6.35 -9.91
N ASN A 162 -21.49 -6.38 -8.59
CA ASN A 162 -20.28 -5.90 -7.92
C ASN A 162 -19.11 -6.87 -8.16
N TYR A 163 -18.13 -6.47 -8.96
CA TYR A 163 -16.96 -7.28 -9.31
C TYR A 163 -15.78 -7.13 -8.35
N THR A 164 -15.98 -6.49 -7.20
CA THR A 164 -14.88 -6.25 -6.25
C THR A 164 -14.27 -7.55 -5.74
N ALA A 165 -15.07 -8.58 -5.46
CA ALA A 165 -14.58 -9.86 -4.92
C ALA A 165 -13.71 -10.65 -5.93
N PRO A 166 -14.14 -10.87 -7.20
CA PRO A 166 -13.30 -11.52 -8.19
C PRO A 166 -12.00 -10.76 -8.49
N VAL A 167 -12.06 -9.42 -8.56
CA VAL A 167 -10.87 -8.57 -8.78
C VAL A 167 -9.89 -8.69 -7.60
N LEU A 168 -10.41 -8.69 -6.37
CA LEU A 168 -9.63 -8.88 -5.15
C LEU A 168 -8.86 -10.20 -5.20
N ILE A 169 -9.54 -11.32 -5.46
CA ILE A 169 -8.93 -12.65 -5.49
C ILE A 169 -7.88 -12.73 -6.61
N GLY A 170 -8.20 -12.23 -7.82
CA GLY A 170 -7.29 -12.25 -8.96
C GLY A 170 -6.00 -11.47 -8.70
N LEU A 171 -6.11 -10.26 -8.14
CA LEU A 171 -4.94 -9.43 -7.86
C LEU A 171 -4.13 -9.97 -6.67
N PHE A 172 -4.77 -10.47 -5.60
CA PHE A 172 -4.06 -11.16 -4.52
C PHE A 172 -3.29 -12.37 -5.01
N GLY A 173 -3.91 -13.22 -5.83
CA GLY A 173 -3.27 -14.38 -6.43
C GLY A 173 -2.05 -13.97 -7.24
N LEU A 174 -2.16 -12.92 -8.05
CA LEU A 174 -1.03 -12.41 -8.81
C LEU A 174 0.09 -11.88 -7.92
N VAL A 175 -0.20 -11.10 -6.87
CA VAL A 175 0.81 -10.60 -5.93
C VAL A 175 1.57 -11.76 -5.30
N ILE A 176 0.87 -12.83 -4.92
CA ILE A 176 1.50 -14.05 -4.39
C ILE A 176 2.39 -14.70 -5.46
N LEU A 177 1.93 -14.82 -6.71
CA LEU A 177 2.74 -15.36 -7.81
C LEU A 177 4.00 -14.53 -8.06
N LEU A 178 3.90 -13.19 -8.10
CA LEU A 178 5.04 -12.28 -8.23
C LEU A 178 6.01 -12.40 -7.05
N TRP A 179 5.49 -12.59 -5.83
CA TRP A 179 6.31 -12.82 -4.66
C TRP A 179 7.12 -14.11 -4.80
N TYR A 180 6.48 -15.22 -5.18
CA TYR A 180 7.18 -16.49 -5.39
C TYR A 180 8.16 -16.48 -6.57
N GLY A 181 7.85 -15.74 -7.65
CA GLY A 181 8.70 -15.67 -8.84
C GLY A 181 9.89 -14.71 -8.73
N LEU A 182 9.66 -13.50 -8.20
CA LEU A 182 10.64 -12.41 -8.21
C LEU A 182 10.95 -11.91 -6.80
N GLY A 183 9.90 -11.68 -6.00
CA GLY A 183 10.02 -11.02 -4.69
C GLY A 183 10.90 -11.80 -3.71
N ARG A 184 10.80 -13.13 -3.67
CA ARG A 184 11.55 -13.98 -2.73
C ARG A 184 13.07 -13.98 -2.96
N VAL A 185 13.49 -13.69 -4.19
CA VAL A 185 14.91 -13.65 -4.57
C VAL A 185 15.47 -12.23 -4.44
N ALA A 186 14.64 -11.22 -4.75
CA ALA A 186 15.05 -9.81 -4.72
C ALA A 186 14.91 -9.15 -3.35
N PHE A 187 14.00 -9.62 -2.48
CA PHE A 187 13.71 -8.97 -1.20
C PHE A 187 14.77 -9.28 -0.14
N GLN A 188 15.58 -8.27 0.18
CA GLN A 188 16.44 -8.28 1.36
C GLN A 188 15.75 -7.49 2.48
N GLY A 189 15.47 -8.17 3.59
CA GLY A 189 14.93 -7.52 4.78
C GLY A 189 16.00 -6.60 5.41
N PRO A 190 15.59 -5.56 6.13
CA PRO A 190 16.52 -4.63 6.76
C PRO A 190 17.26 -5.32 7.90
N GLN A 191 18.57 -5.13 8.02
CA GLN A 191 19.35 -5.67 9.13
C GLN A 191 19.10 -4.82 10.38
N ILE A 192 18.17 -5.29 11.20
CA ILE A 192 17.84 -4.63 12.46
C ILE A 192 18.82 -5.11 13.52
N ASP A 193 19.69 -4.21 14.00
CA ASP A 193 20.51 -4.44 15.20
C ASP A 193 19.60 -4.53 16.44
N ARG A 194 19.34 -5.76 16.87
CA ARG A 194 18.45 -6.05 18.01
C ARG A 194 19.09 -5.64 19.33
N ASP A 195 20.41 -5.64 19.41
CA ASP A 195 21.15 -5.39 20.64
C ASP A 195 21.13 -3.88 20.94
N MET A 196 21.39 -3.04 19.93
CA MET A 196 21.23 -1.59 20.03
C MET A 196 19.79 -1.18 20.41
N MET A 197 18.76 -1.82 19.82
CA MET A 197 17.36 -1.53 20.19
C MET A 197 17.04 -1.93 21.63
N GLN A 198 17.62 -3.01 22.15
CA GLN A 198 17.42 -3.43 23.53
C GLN A 198 18.12 -2.49 24.52
N GLU A 199 19.31 -1.98 24.16
CA GLU A 199 20.06 -1.02 24.95
C GLU A 199 19.33 0.34 25.09
N VAL A 200 18.79 0.88 23.99
CA VAL A 200 17.96 2.09 24.04
C VAL A 200 16.72 1.91 24.93
N ASN A 201 16.14 0.70 24.92
CA ASN A 201 14.97 0.38 25.73
C ASN A 201 15.30 0.12 27.21
N SER A 202 16.55 -0.22 27.55
CA SER A 202 17.00 -0.48 28.93
C SER A 202 17.56 0.77 29.61
N GLY A 203 18.24 1.66 28.88
CA GLY A 203 18.84 2.90 29.41
C GLY A 203 17.84 3.99 29.81
N LEU A 204 16.56 3.83 29.48
CA LEU A 204 15.46 4.74 29.82
C LEU A 204 14.48 4.17 30.86
N LYS A 205 14.81 3.03 31.50
CA LYS A 205 14.03 2.46 32.60
C LYS A 205 14.42 3.01 33.95
#